data_AF-A0A350MSD4-F1
#
_entry.id   AF-A0A350MSD4-F1
#
_cell.length_a   1.000
_cell.length_b   1.000
_cell.length_c   1.000
_cell.angle_alpha   90.00
_cell.angle_beta   90.00
_cell.angle_gamma   90.00
#
_symmetry.space_group_name_H-M   'P 1'
#
loop_
_entity.id
_entity.type
_entity.pdbx_description
1 polymer ?
#
loop_
_entity_poly.entity_id
_entity_poly.type
_entity_poly.pdbx_seq_one_letter_code
_entity_poly.pdbx_strand_id
1 'polypeptide(L)'
;MSKLNVDQKTIMLLFSDKKSDFLIPDYQRPYAWEETQCQTLWDDIFSFAFPDNNCDKFDSNEEYFLGSIVTFENENNKQEVIDGQQRLTTLMLLLRAFYAKFGNMQDEKSKSTQKRISQCLWKTNEFGEANLNVLKIDSEVATDNDKEEFLDILKTGNVNKEQQSNYAKNYRFFQEKIDAFLNEYPSYFAYLPARILGNCILLPVEAESQDTALRIFSTLNDRGLPLSDADIFKAQFYKYYSVKSAKESFIEQWKELEEVCGRIFRPLNGTPMDELFTRYMYFIRAKQGNKSSTTEALRKFYEKDKYSILKKDETLPNLKILATFW
;
A
#
# COMPACT_ATOMS: atom_id res chain seq x y z
N MET A 1 -9.81 27.27 5.05
CA MET A 1 -9.76 26.08 5.91
C MET A 1 -10.29 24.93 5.08
N SER A 2 -9.42 24.01 4.67
CA SER A 2 -9.78 22.82 3.89
C SER A 2 -10.72 21.95 4.71
N LYS A 3 -11.88 21.59 4.15
CA LYS A 3 -12.80 20.62 4.76
C LYS A 3 -12.20 19.23 4.57
N LEU A 4 -11.41 18.80 5.55
CA LEU A 4 -10.98 17.40 5.67
C LEU A 4 -12.23 16.58 6.02
N ASN A 5 -12.73 15.80 5.06
CA ASN A 5 -13.84 14.88 5.29
C ASN A 5 -13.25 13.59 5.88
N VAL A 6 -13.23 13.50 7.22
CA VAL A 6 -12.55 12.44 7.96
C VAL A 6 -13.60 11.64 8.71
N ASP A 7 -14.30 10.79 7.97
CA ASP A 7 -15.24 9.83 8.53
C ASP A 7 -14.64 8.43 8.42
N GLN A 8 -14.67 7.69 9.52
CA GLN A 8 -14.31 6.28 9.53
C GLN A 8 -15.23 5.49 8.59
N LYS A 9 -14.66 4.58 7.81
CA LYS A 9 -15.42 3.70 6.90
C LYS A 9 -15.11 2.25 7.20
N THR A 10 -16.15 1.43 7.26
CA THR A 10 -15.99 -0.04 7.25
C THR A 10 -15.35 -0.48 5.94
N ILE A 11 -14.71 -1.66 5.92
CA ILE A 11 -14.18 -2.28 4.69
C ILE A 11 -15.27 -2.30 3.60
N MET A 12 -16.50 -2.65 3.95
CA MET A 12 -17.63 -2.64 3.01
C MET A 12 -17.85 -1.25 2.42
N LEU A 13 -17.98 -0.20 3.25
CA LEU A 13 -18.26 1.15 2.78
C LEU A 13 -17.08 1.74 2.01
N LEU A 14 -15.85 1.44 2.43
CA LEU A 14 -14.65 1.91 1.76
C LEU A 14 -14.53 1.32 0.36
N PHE A 15 -14.62 0.00 0.20
CA PHE A 15 -14.34 -0.64 -1.09
C PHE A 15 -15.55 -0.69 -2.02
N SER A 16 -16.78 -0.71 -1.51
CA SER A 16 -17.97 -0.77 -2.37
C SER A 16 -18.38 0.58 -2.98
N ASP A 17 -17.83 1.70 -2.49
CA ASP A 17 -18.08 3.04 -3.04
C ASP A 17 -17.76 3.11 -4.54
N LYS A 18 -18.55 3.87 -5.30
CA LYS A 18 -18.36 4.08 -6.75
C LYS A 18 -17.09 4.88 -7.04
N LYS A 19 -16.64 5.72 -6.10
CA LYS A 19 -15.39 6.47 -6.17
C LYS A 19 -14.16 5.63 -5.83
N SER A 20 -14.35 4.41 -5.32
CA SER A 20 -13.25 3.53 -4.94
C SER A 20 -12.65 2.85 -6.17
N ASP A 21 -11.82 3.63 -6.86
CA ASP A 21 -10.95 3.19 -7.95
C ASP A 21 -9.50 3.49 -7.56
N PHE A 22 -8.93 2.61 -6.75
CA PHE A 22 -7.62 2.82 -6.14
C PHE A 22 -6.49 2.60 -7.14
N LEU A 23 -5.48 3.47 -7.08
CA LEU A 23 -4.24 3.31 -7.84
C LEU A 23 -3.07 3.28 -6.87
N ILE A 24 -2.28 2.20 -6.89
CA ILE A 24 -0.96 2.17 -6.26
C ILE A 24 0.03 2.71 -7.32
N PRO A 25 0.56 3.94 -7.16
CA PRO A 25 1.37 4.55 -8.20
C PRO A 25 2.78 3.96 -8.28
N ASP A 26 3.44 4.17 -9.42
CA ASP A 26 4.76 3.63 -9.76
C ASP A 26 5.91 4.01 -8.82
N TYR A 27 5.80 5.16 -8.16
CA TYR A 27 6.78 5.67 -7.20
C TYR A 27 6.60 5.11 -5.78
N GLN A 28 5.55 4.34 -5.51
CA GLN A 28 5.44 3.61 -4.24
C GLN A 28 6.44 2.45 -4.18
N ARG A 29 6.78 2.03 -2.95
CA ARG A 29 7.63 0.85 -2.75
C ARG A 29 6.85 -0.46 -3.04
N PRO A 30 7.52 -1.52 -3.49
CA PRO A 30 6.92 -2.85 -3.66
C PRO A 30 6.22 -3.40 -2.42
N TYR A 31 5.39 -4.41 -2.61
CA TYR A 31 4.75 -5.11 -1.50
C TYR A 31 5.77 -5.90 -0.66
N ALA A 32 5.87 -5.53 0.61
CA ALA A 32 6.93 -5.95 1.53
C ALA A 32 6.40 -6.67 2.77
N TRP A 33 5.08 -6.76 2.97
CA TRP A 33 4.54 -7.62 4.02
C TRP A 33 4.84 -9.08 3.70
N GLU A 34 5.28 -9.79 4.73
CA GLU A 34 5.52 -11.22 4.74
C GLU A 34 4.41 -11.90 5.56
N GLU A 35 4.49 -13.22 5.66
CA GLU A 35 3.55 -14.05 6.38
C GLU A 35 3.36 -13.61 7.84
N THR A 36 4.40 -13.10 8.50
CA THR A 36 4.34 -12.66 9.90
C THR A 36 3.38 -11.47 10.12
N GLN A 37 3.37 -10.49 9.21
CA GLN A 37 2.42 -9.38 9.27
C GLN A 37 1.00 -9.85 8.92
N CYS A 38 0.86 -10.78 7.97
CA CYS A 38 -0.43 -11.38 7.63
C CYS A 38 -1.00 -12.22 8.78
N GLN A 39 -0.15 -12.94 9.52
CA GLN A 39 -0.50 -13.71 10.70
C GLN A 39 -1.00 -12.80 11.82
N THR A 40 -0.28 -11.70 12.08
CA THR A 40 -0.71 -10.70 13.08
C THR A 40 -2.07 -10.11 12.70
N LEU A 41 -2.26 -9.70 11.44
CA LEU A 41 -3.55 -9.18 10.96
C LEU A 41 -4.67 -10.22 11.13
N TRP A 42 -4.41 -11.48 10.79
CA TRP A 42 -5.38 -12.57 10.93
C TRP A 42 -5.77 -12.77 12.40
N ASP A 43 -4.80 -12.89 13.29
CA ASP A 43 -5.03 -13.17 14.71
C ASP A 43 -5.79 -12.04 15.40
N ASP A 44 -5.45 -10.80 15.09
CA ASP A 44 -6.12 -9.60 15.58
C ASP A 44 -7.59 -9.58 15.16
N ILE A 45 -7.86 -9.73 13.86
CA ILE A 45 -9.22 -9.75 13.31
C ILE A 45 -10.01 -10.93 13.86
N PHE A 46 -9.38 -12.10 13.97
CA PHE A 46 -10.03 -13.31 14.46
C PHE A 46 -10.42 -13.16 15.93
N SER A 47 -9.51 -12.67 16.78
CA SER A 47 -9.75 -12.45 18.20
C SER A 47 -10.85 -11.42 18.44
N PHE A 48 -10.88 -10.36 17.63
CA PHE A 48 -11.97 -9.38 17.62
C PHE A 48 -13.30 -10.00 17.18
N ALA A 49 -13.29 -10.76 16.08
CA ALA A 49 -14.50 -11.35 15.51
C ALA A 49 -15.05 -12.52 16.34
N PHE A 50 -14.21 -13.25 17.07
CA PHE A 50 -14.56 -14.42 17.88
C PHE A 50 -13.88 -14.35 19.26
N PRO A 51 -14.33 -13.45 20.15
CA PRO A 51 -13.74 -13.33 21.49
C PRO A 51 -13.80 -14.66 22.24
N ASP A 52 -12.67 -15.10 22.79
CA ASP A 52 -12.50 -16.42 23.42
C ASP A 52 -12.93 -17.61 22.53
N ASN A 53 -12.72 -17.50 21.21
CA ASN A 53 -13.18 -18.47 20.21
C ASN A 53 -14.70 -18.70 20.23
N ASN A 54 -15.48 -17.71 20.67
CA ASN A 54 -16.93 -17.80 20.78
C ASN A 54 -17.62 -16.78 19.87
N CYS A 55 -18.39 -17.29 18.91
CA CYS A 55 -19.14 -16.48 17.96
C CYS A 55 -20.21 -15.61 18.61
N ASP A 56 -20.81 -16.04 19.72
CA ASP A 56 -21.94 -15.35 20.37
C ASP A 56 -21.48 -14.20 21.27
N LYS A 57 -20.18 -14.11 21.58
CA LYS A 57 -19.58 -13.02 22.36
C LYS A 57 -19.26 -11.77 21.53
N PHE A 58 -19.44 -11.84 20.22
CA PHE A 58 -19.17 -10.71 19.34
C PHE A 58 -20.17 -9.56 19.56
N ASP A 59 -19.68 -8.38 19.89
CA ASP A 59 -20.49 -7.17 19.94
C ASP A 59 -20.51 -6.48 18.56
N SER A 60 -21.68 -6.48 17.91
CA SER A 60 -21.85 -5.84 16.62
C SER A 60 -21.73 -4.32 16.63
N ASN A 61 -21.75 -3.69 17.81
CA ASN A 61 -21.56 -2.25 17.97
C ASN A 61 -20.08 -1.86 18.10
N GLU A 62 -19.19 -2.83 18.31
CA GLU A 62 -17.76 -2.58 18.33
C GLU A 62 -17.15 -2.59 16.93
N GLU A 63 -16.06 -1.84 16.78
CA GLU A 63 -15.34 -1.68 15.53
C GLU A 63 -13.85 -1.95 15.75
N TYR A 64 -13.22 -2.66 14.80
CA TYR A 64 -11.78 -2.91 14.82
C TYR A 64 -11.05 -1.92 13.91
N PHE A 65 -10.20 -1.08 14.50
CA PHE A 65 -9.46 -0.06 13.75
C PHE A 65 -8.24 -0.65 13.05
N LEU A 66 -8.30 -0.73 11.73
CA LEU A 66 -7.21 -1.22 10.90
C LEU A 66 -6.17 -0.15 10.58
N GLY A 67 -6.43 1.13 10.89
CA GLY A 67 -5.51 2.24 10.61
C GLY A 67 -6.04 3.21 9.54
N SER A 68 -5.22 4.21 9.21
CA SER A 68 -5.53 5.19 8.17
C SER A 68 -5.09 4.74 6.77
N ILE A 69 -5.75 5.29 5.76
CA ILE A 69 -5.24 5.34 4.38
C ILE A 69 -5.24 6.80 3.94
N VAL A 70 -4.22 7.21 3.22
CA VAL A 70 -4.15 8.55 2.65
C VAL A 70 -4.26 8.41 1.15
N THR A 71 -5.16 9.16 0.52
CA THR A 71 -5.33 9.17 -0.93
C THR A 71 -5.43 10.60 -1.45
N PHE A 72 -5.30 10.77 -2.75
CA PHE A 72 -5.78 11.95 -3.45
C PHE A 72 -6.42 11.53 -4.77
N GLU A 73 -7.42 12.27 -5.24
CA GLU A 73 -8.01 12.04 -6.56
C GLU A 73 -7.07 12.60 -7.63
N ASN A 74 -6.62 11.75 -8.55
CA ASN A 74 -5.76 12.18 -9.66
C ASN A 74 -6.59 12.63 -10.88
N GLU A 75 -5.92 13.10 -11.93
CA GLU A 75 -6.55 13.64 -13.14
C GLU A 75 -7.45 12.63 -13.88
N ASN A 76 -7.24 11.33 -13.64
CA ASN A 76 -8.05 10.24 -14.20
C ASN A 76 -9.21 9.82 -13.28
N ASN A 77 -9.52 10.60 -12.23
CA ASN A 77 -10.49 10.28 -11.19
C ASN A 77 -10.20 8.97 -10.43
N LYS A 78 -8.93 8.53 -10.40
CA LYS A 78 -8.50 7.42 -9.55
C LYS A 78 -8.04 7.94 -8.19
N GLN A 79 -8.31 7.17 -7.14
CA GLN A 79 -7.86 7.42 -5.78
C GLN A 79 -6.44 6.89 -5.61
N GLU A 80 -5.46 7.76 -5.82
CA GLU A 80 -4.05 7.40 -5.78
C GLU A 80 -3.56 7.28 -4.34
N VAL A 81 -2.95 6.15 -4.01
CA VAL A 81 -2.61 5.76 -2.64
C VAL A 81 -1.28 6.40 -2.19
N ILE A 82 -1.44 7.40 -1.32
CA ILE A 82 -0.52 7.99 -0.34
C ILE A 82 0.21 7.03 0.59
N ASP A 83 -0.63 6.46 1.45
CA ASP A 83 -0.30 5.71 2.65
C ASP A 83 -1.23 4.50 2.77
N GLY A 84 -0.76 3.48 3.46
CA GLY A 84 -1.56 2.28 3.73
C GLY A 84 -1.63 1.31 2.56
N GLN A 85 -0.79 1.48 1.53
CA GLN A 85 -0.74 0.57 0.37
C GLN A 85 -0.57 -0.90 0.76
N GLN A 86 0.36 -1.21 1.67
CA GLN A 86 0.64 -2.59 2.12
C GLN A 86 -0.60 -3.22 2.77
N ARG A 87 -1.32 -2.44 3.57
CA ARG A 87 -2.55 -2.86 4.24
C ARG A 87 -3.68 -3.04 3.23
N LEU A 88 -3.88 -2.08 2.34
CA LEU A 88 -4.88 -2.12 1.28
C LEU A 88 -4.71 -3.38 0.42
N THR A 89 -3.49 -3.63 -0.07
CA THR A 89 -3.11 -4.83 -0.81
C THR A 89 -3.44 -6.10 -0.03
N THR A 90 -3.02 -6.19 1.23
CA THR A 90 -3.23 -7.38 2.06
C THR A 90 -4.72 -7.65 2.29
N LEU A 91 -5.52 -6.61 2.51
CA LEU A 91 -6.97 -6.73 2.64
C LEU A 91 -7.61 -7.21 1.32
N MET A 92 -7.14 -6.73 0.17
CA MET A 92 -7.61 -7.23 -1.13
C MET A 92 -7.30 -8.72 -1.33
N LEU A 93 -6.10 -9.17 -0.95
CA LEU A 93 -5.72 -10.59 -0.99
C LEU A 93 -6.61 -11.45 -0.07
N LEU A 94 -6.83 -11.00 1.17
CA LEU A 94 -7.68 -11.67 2.15
C LEU A 94 -9.14 -11.80 1.65
N LEU A 95 -9.71 -10.68 1.17
CA LEU A 95 -11.06 -10.67 0.60
C LEU A 95 -11.15 -11.59 -0.62
N ARG A 96 -10.14 -11.59 -1.49
CA ARG A 96 -10.10 -12.47 -2.66
C ARG A 96 -10.04 -13.96 -2.28
N ALA A 97 -9.35 -14.30 -1.20
CA ALA A 97 -9.26 -15.67 -0.71
C ALA A 97 -10.60 -16.15 -0.14
N PHE A 98 -11.30 -15.31 0.63
CA PHE A 98 -12.67 -15.60 1.06
C PHE A 98 -13.63 -15.74 -0.13
N TYR A 99 -13.56 -14.84 -1.12
CA TYR A 99 -14.39 -14.92 -2.32
C TYR A 99 -14.23 -16.25 -3.06
N ALA A 100 -12.99 -16.73 -3.23
CA ALA A 100 -12.71 -18.03 -3.84
C ALA A 100 -13.39 -19.16 -3.05
N LYS A 101 -13.27 -19.14 -1.72
CA LYS A 101 -13.79 -20.23 -0.88
C LYS A 101 -15.31 -20.34 -0.91
N PHE A 102 -16.02 -19.20 -1.00
CA PHE A 102 -17.47 -19.19 -1.10
C PHE A 102 -18.02 -19.70 -2.45
N GLY A 103 -17.21 -19.77 -3.51
CA GLY A 103 -17.67 -20.21 -4.84
C GLY A 103 -18.34 -21.57 -4.88
N ASN A 104 -18.03 -22.44 -3.91
CA ASN A 104 -18.59 -23.79 -3.79
C ASN A 104 -19.75 -23.91 -2.80
N MET A 105 -20.14 -22.81 -2.12
CA MET A 105 -21.15 -22.82 -1.06
C MET A 105 -22.51 -22.36 -1.58
N GLN A 106 -23.57 -23.04 -1.16
CA GLN A 106 -24.93 -22.81 -1.69
C GLN A 106 -25.90 -22.16 -0.71
N ASP A 107 -25.52 -22.01 0.57
CA ASP A 107 -26.39 -21.38 1.55
C ASP A 107 -26.49 -19.86 1.35
N GLU A 108 -27.62 -19.29 1.79
CA GLU A 108 -27.94 -17.89 1.59
C GLU A 108 -26.95 -16.92 2.26
N LYS A 109 -26.41 -17.29 3.44
CA LYS A 109 -25.44 -16.44 4.15
C LYS A 109 -24.13 -16.36 3.37
N SER A 110 -23.65 -17.50 2.88
CA SER A 110 -22.46 -17.59 2.03
C SER A 110 -22.62 -16.82 0.73
N LYS A 111 -23.74 -16.99 0.01
CA LYS A 111 -24.04 -16.26 -1.24
C LYS A 111 -24.10 -14.74 -1.02
N SER A 112 -24.78 -14.31 0.03
CA SER A 112 -24.87 -12.89 0.39
C SER A 112 -23.50 -12.30 0.72
N THR A 113 -22.69 -13.01 1.51
CA THR A 113 -21.34 -12.58 1.87
C THR A 113 -20.42 -12.53 0.65
N GLN A 114 -20.44 -13.56 -0.20
CA GLN A 114 -19.70 -13.59 -1.46
C GLN A 114 -20.05 -12.41 -2.36
N LYS A 115 -21.34 -12.08 -2.49
CA LYS A 115 -21.80 -10.90 -3.24
C LYS A 115 -21.19 -9.61 -2.68
N ARG A 116 -21.23 -9.41 -1.36
CA ARG A 116 -20.66 -8.21 -0.72
C ARG A 116 -19.14 -8.10 -0.94
N ILE A 117 -18.42 -9.22 -0.85
CA ILE A 117 -16.99 -9.26 -1.18
C ILE A 117 -16.75 -8.90 -2.65
N SER A 118 -17.58 -9.39 -3.58
CA SER A 118 -17.42 -9.08 -5.00
C SER A 118 -17.56 -7.57 -5.30
N GLN A 119 -18.43 -6.88 -4.58
CA GLN A 119 -18.61 -5.43 -4.70
C GLN A 119 -17.40 -4.63 -4.19
N CYS A 120 -16.55 -5.25 -3.35
CA CYS A 120 -15.32 -4.65 -2.85
C CYS A 120 -14.14 -4.85 -3.80
N LEU A 121 -14.07 -5.99 -4.50
CA LEU A 121 -12.96 -6.35 -5.38
C LEU A 121 -13.12 -5.79 -6.80
N TRP A 122 -14.35 -5.74 -7.32
CA TRP A 122 -14.65 -5.40 -8.71
C TRP A 122 -15.62 -4.23 -8.84
N LYS A 123 -15.51 -3.49 -9.95
CA LYS A 123 -16.44 -2.41 -10.27
C LYS A 123 -17.84 -2.97 -10.51
N THR A 124 -18.85 -2.23 -10.07
CA THR A 124 -20.25 -2.67 -10.13
C THR A 124 -21.06 -1.81 -11.10
N ASN A 125 -22.05 -2.43 -11.75
CA ASN A 125 -23.05 -1.70 -12.54
C ASN A 125 -24.09 -1.00 -11.63
N GLU A 126 -25.09 -0.37 -12.24
CA GLU A 126 -26.17 0.34 -11.53
C GLU A 126 -27.02 -0.56 -10.63
N PHE A 127 -27.03 -1.87 -10.88
CA PHE A 127 -27.73 -2.89 -10.09
C PHE A 127 -26.87 -3.49 -8.97
N GLY A 128 -25.63 -3.01 -8.81
CA GLY A 128 -24.69 -3.52 -7.81
C GLY A 128 -24.09 -4.88 -8.17
N GLU A 129 -24.14 -5.28 -9.44
CA GLU A 129 -23.52 -6.50 -9.95
C GLU A 129 -22.08 -6.26 -10.33
N ALA A 130 -21.18 -7.10 -9.82
CA ALA A 130 -19.74 -6.98 -9.98
C ALA A 130 -19.27 -7.46 -11.37
N ASN A 131 -18.49 -6.64 -12.07
CA ASN A 131 -17.83 -7.02 -13.31
C ASN A 131 -16.46 -7.64 -13.02
N LEU A 132 -16.38 -8.97 -13.08
CA LEU A 132 -15.18 -9.75 -12.71
C LEU A 132 -13.93 -9.44 -13.56
N ASN A 133 -14.08 -8.71 -14.67
CA ASN A 133 -12.98 -8.29 -15.52
C ASN A 133 -12.37 -6.94 -15.12
N VAL A 134 -13.04 -6.18 -14.25
CA VAL A 134 -12.65 -4.80 -13.91
C VAL A 134 -12.50 -4.65 -12.40
N LEU A 135 -11.25 -4.69 -11.94
CA LEU A 135 -10.89 -4.51 -10.53
C LEU A 135 -11.11 -3.06 -10.06
N LYS A 136 -11.29 -2.89 -8.76
CA LYS A 136 -11.32 -1.58 -8.07
C LYS A 136 -9.95 -1.09 -7.62
N ILE A 137 -8.91 -1.88 -7.87
CA ILE A 137 -7.54 -1.52 -7.56
C ILE A 137 -6.65 -1.84 -8.74
N ASP A 138 -5.72 -0.93 -9.00
CA ASP A 138 -4.70 -1.04 -10.02
C ASP A 138 -3.33 -0.74 -9.41
N SER A 139 -2.27 -1.23 -10.04
CA SER A 139 -0.89 -1.05 -9.54
C SER A 139 0.06 -0.73 -10.69
N GLU A 140 0.73 0.42 -10.57
CA GLU A 140 1.75 0.89 -11.51
C GLU A 140 3.18 0.72 -10.96
N VAL A 141 3.35 0.22 -9.72
CA VAL A 141 4.64 0.06 -9.03
C VAL A 141 5.73 -0.45 -9.97
N ALA A 142 6.70 0.40 -10.27
CA ALA A 142 7.61 0.14 -11.38
C ALA A 142 8.73 -0.85 -11.07
N THR A 143 9.05 -1.02 -9.79
CA THR A 143 10.13 -1.88 -9.31
C THR A 143 9.65 -3.31 -9.00
N ASP A 144 8.36 -3.57 -9.17
CA ASP A 144 7.76 -4.85 -8.86
C ASP A 144 7.58 -5.67 -10.14
N ASN A 145 8.50 -6.62 -10.37
CA ASN A 145 8.35 -7.58 -11.46
C ASN A 145 7.08 -8.45 -11.27
N ASP A 146 6.49 -8.46 -10.08
CA ASP A 146 5.36 -9.29 -9.67
C ASP A 146 4.05 -8.49 -9.59
N LYS A 147 4.00 -7.22 -10.07
CA LYS A 147 2.73 -6.44 -10.07
C LYS A 147 1.63 -7.12 -10.89
N GLU A 148 2.01 -7.75 -11.99
CA GLU A 148 1.08 -8.52 -12.82
C GLU A 148 0.54 -9.72 -12.05
N GLU A 149 1.36 -10.31 -11.19
CA GLU A 149 0.96 -11.41 -10.32
C GLU A 149 -0.09 -10.97 -9.30
N PHE A 150 0.05 -9.78 -8.69
CA PHE A 150 -1.00 -9.24 -7.81
C PHE A 150 -2.36 -9.12 -8.51
N LEU A 151 -2.38 -8.48 -9.68
CA LEU A 151 -3.62 -8.29 -10.45
C LEU A 151 -4.18 -9.61 -10.98
N ASP A 152 -3.32 -10.55 -11.36
CA ASP A 152 -3.73 -11.89 -11.78
C ASP A 152 -4.36 -12.66 -10.63
N ILE A 153 -3.76 -12.66 -9.44
CA ILE A 153 -4.33 -13.28 -8.23
C ILE A 153 -5.72 -12.70 -7.93
N LEU A 154 -5.90 -11.37 -8.03
CA LEU A 154 -7.21 -10.76 -7.80
C LEU A 154 -8.26 -11.18 -8.84
N LYS A 155 -7.87 -11.40 -10.10
CA LYS A 155 -8.77 -11.87 -11.16
C LYS A 155 -9.06 -13.36 -11.02
N THR A 156 -8.01 -14.19 -11.07
CA THR A 156 -8.10 -15.65 -11.19
C THR A 156 -8.31 -16.33 -9.84
N GLY A 157 -7.72 -15.79 -8.76
CA GLY A 157 -7.68 -16.43 -7.44
C GLY A 157 -6.80 -17.66 -7.41
N ASN A 158 -5.89 -17.79 -8.37
CA ASN A 158 -5.00 -18.93 -8.50
C ASN A 158 -3.58 -18.50 -8.21
N VAL A 159 -2.87 -19.37 -7.49
CA VAL A 159 -1.44 -19.24 -7.20
C VAL A 159 -0.81 -20.61 -7.28
N ASN A 160 0.38 -20.68 -7.87
CA ASN A 160 1.19 -21.88 -7.97
C ASN A 160 2.28 -21.88 -6.91
N LYS A 161 2.85 -23.05 -6.60
CA LYS A 161 3.91 -23.17 -5.59
C LYS A 161 5.25 -22.61 -6.05
N GLU A 162 5.49 -22.49 -7.36
CA GLU A 162 6.71 -21.89 -7.88
C GLU A 162 6.76 -20.37 -7.67
N GLN A 163 5.61 -19.71 -7.55
CA GLN A 163 5.53 -18.24 -7.38
C GLN A 163 6.04 -17.83 -5.99
N GLN A 164 7.12 -17.04 -5.98
CA GLN A 164 7.84 -16.64 -4.75
C GLN A 164 7.59 -15.21 -4.29
N SER A 165 6.77 -14.43 -5.01
CA SER A 165 6.45 -13.08 -4.58
C SER A 165 5.75 -13.08 -3.21
N ASN A 166 5.83 -11.94 -2.53
CA ASN A 166 5.10 -11.73 -1.30
C ASN A 166 3.58 -11.77 -1.52
N TYR A 167 3.08 -11.36 -2.69
CA TYR A 167 1.66 -11.46 -3.03
C TYR A 167 1.20 -12.92 -3.04
N ALA A 168 1.92 -13.79 -3.74
CA ALA A 168 1.57 -15.19 -3.86
C ALA A 168 1.72 -15.94 -2.54
N LYS A 169 2.80 -15.68 -1.78
CA LYS A 169 3.00 -16.26 -0.44
C LYS A 169 1.87 -15.89 0.51
N ASN A 170 1.52 -14.61 0.58
CA ASN A 170 0.50 -14.15 1.52
C ASN A 170 -0.92 -14.57 1.09
N TYR A 171 -1.19 -14.66 -0.21
CA TYR A 171 -2.45 -15.22 -0.70
C TYR A 171 -2.60 -16.70 -0.33
N ARG A 172 -1.55 -17.52 -0.53
CA ARG A 172 -1.54 -18.93 -0.09
C ARG A 172 -1.73 -19.05 1.42
N PHE A 173 -1.04 -18.23 2.20
CA PHE A 173 -1.20 -18.18 3.65
C PHE A 173 -2.68 -17.94 4.04
N PHE A 174 -3.35 -16.98 3.41
CA PHE A 174 -4.77 -16.76 3.69
C PHE A 174 -5.66 -17.91 3.24
N GLN A 175 -5.36 -18.56 2.10
CA GLN A 175 -6.08 -19.77 1.70
C GLN A 175 -5.97 -20.86 2.77
N GLU A 176 -4.76 -21.12 3.28
CA GLU A 176 -4.51 -22.12 4.33
C GLU A 176 -5.23 -21.78 5.64
N LYS A 177 -5.20 -20.51 6.08
CA LYS A 177 -5.90 -20.05 7.29
C LYS A 177 -7.42 -20.15 7.16
N ILE A 178 -7.96 -19.79 6.00
CA ILE A 178 -9.40 -19.90 5.70
C ILE A 178 -9.83 -21.37 5.66
N ASP A 179 -9.00 -22.26 5.11
CA ASP A 179 -9.27 -23.69 5.09
C ASP A 179 -9.25 -24.30 6.49
N ALA A 180 -8.27 -23.95 7.31
CA ALA A 180 -8.22 -24.35 8.71
C ALA A 180 -9.45 -23.86 9.48
N PHE A 181 -9.81 -22.57 9.33
CA PHE A 181 -10.99 -21.98 9.97
C PHE A 181 -12.30 -22.65 9.54
N LEU A 182 -12.47 -22.94 8.25
CA LEU A 182 -13.65 -23.65 7.76
C LEU A 182 -13.76 -25.06 8.35
N ASN A 183 -12.63 -25.77 8.47
CA ASN A 183 -12.61 -27.13 9.02
C ASN A 183 -12.93 -27.14 10.53
N GLU A 184 -12.45 -26.15 11.27
CA GLU A 184 -12.65 -26.05 12.72
C GLU A 184 -14.03 -25.48 13.08
N TYR A 185 -14.53 -24.50 12.31
CA TYR A 185 -15.77 -23.76 12.61
C TYR A 185 -16.73 -23.66 11.40
N PRO A 186 -17.17 -24.78 10.80
CA PRO A 186 -17.94 -24.77 9.55
C PRO A 186 -19.26 -23.99 9.64
N SER A 187 -19.98 -24.11 10.76
CA SER A 187 -21.26 -23.40 10.97
C SER A 187 -21.10 -21.89 11.14
N TYR A 188 -19.90 -21.43 11.50
CA TYR A 188 -19.63 -20.02 11.76
C TYR A 188 -18.79 -19.36 10.65
N PHE A 189 -18.47 -20.10 9.60
CA PHE A 189 -17.57 -19.64 8.54
C PHE A 189 -17.99 -18.31 7.93
N ALA A 190 -19.30 -18.14 7.62
CA ALA A 190 -19.82 -16.92 7.01
C ALA A 190 -19.72 -15.68 7.92
N TYR A 191 -19.60 -15.85 9.25
CA TYR A 191 -19.56 -14.72 10.19
C TYR A 191 -18.23 -13.97 10.14
N LEU A 192 -17.09 -14.66 10.00
CA LEU A 192 -15.78 -13.99 9.96
C LEU A 192 -15.68 -12.94 8.83
N PRO A 193 -15.87 -13.29 7.54
CA PRO A 193 -15.84 -12.31 6.46
C PRO A 193 -16.97 -11.27 6.57
N ALA A 194 -18.15 -11.62 7.09
CA ALA A 194 -19.21 -10.65 7.32
C ALA A 194 -18.82 -9.58 8.36
N ARG A 195 -18.15 -10.00 9.45
CA ARG A 195 -17.60 -9.12 10.49
C ARG A 195 -16.43 -8.30 9.99
N ILE A 196 -15.55 -8.87 9.17
CA ILE A 196 -14.48 -8.12 8.49
C ILE A 196 -15.08 -6.98 7.65
N LEU A 197 -16.08 -7.28 6.83
CA LEU A 197 -16.74 -6.28 5.99
C LEU A 197 -17.49 -5.21 6.80
N GLY A 198 -18.16 -5.63 7.89
CA GLY A 198 -19.10 -4.80 8.64
C GLY A 198 -18.51 -4.01 9.81
N ASN A 199 -17.42 -4.49 10.41
CA ASN A 199 -16.92 -3.99 11.69
C ASN A 199 -15.42 -3.65 11.69
N CYS A 200 -14.65 -4.11 10.70
CA CYS A 200 -13.29 -3.59 10.53
C CYS A 200 -13.35 -2.25 9.79
N ILE A 201 -12.79 -1.20 10.41
CA ILE A 201 -12.85 0.17 9.92
C ILE A 201 -11.46 0.69 9.54
N LEU A 202 -11.42 1.52 8.51
CA LEU A 202 -10.27 2.31 8.10
C LEU A 202 -10.62 3.80 8.20
N LEU A 203 -9.61 4.63 8.41
CA LEU A 203 -9.74 6.08 8.33
C LEU A 203 -9.25 6.59 6.97
N PRO A 204 -10.14 6.78 5.97
CA PRO A 204 -9.75 7.38 4.71
C PRO A 204 -9.50 8.88 4.89
N VAL A 205 -8.31 9.31 4.49
CA VAL A 205 -7.92 10.72 4.45
C VAL A 205 -7.70 11.10 2.99
N GLU A 206 -8.70 11.73 2.39
CA GLU A 206 -8.64 12.24 1.03
C GLU A 206 -8.05 13.65 1.02
N ALA A 207 -6.91 13.81 0.37
CA ALA A 207 -6.22 15.08 0.21
C ALA A 207 -6.58 15.77 -1.11
N GLU A 208 -6.59 17.10 -1.10
CA GLU A 208 -6.88 17.92 -2.29
C GLU A 208 -5.78 17.84 -3.38
N SER A 209 -4.59 17.35 -3.03
CA SER A 209 -3.48 17.18 -3.96
C SER A 209 -2.43 16.22 -3.42
N GLN A 210 -1.60 15.69 -4.31
CA GLN A 210 -0.45 14.86 -3.97
C GLN A 210 0.50 15.52 -2.94
N ASP A 211 0.77 16.83 -3.07
CA ASP A 211 1.65 17.53 -2.11
C ASP A 211 1.04 17.56 -0.70
N THR A 212 -0.27 17.76 -0.61
CA THR A 212 -0.99 17.71 0.67
C THR A 212 -1.01 16.29 1.22
N ALA A 213 -1.23 15.29 0.37
CA ALA A 213 -1.20 13.88 0.75
C ALA A 213 0.16 13.46 1.32
N LEU A 214 1.27 13.83 0.65
CA LEU A 214 2.63 13.56 1.12
C LEU A 214 2.95 14.27 2.45
N ARG A 215 2.46 15.49 2.65
CA ARG A 215 2.58 16.19 3.94
C ARG A 215 1.81 15.48 5.05
N ILE A 216 0.55 15.10 4.79
CA ILE A 216 -0.28 14.34 5.74
C ILE A 216 0.41 13.01 6.08
N PHE A 217 0.85 12.27 5.08
CA PHE A 217 1.62 11.04 5.23
C PHE A 217 2.83 11.26 6.15
N SER A 218 3.62 12.32 5.90
CA SER A 218 4.83 12.60 6.67
C SER A 218 4.54 12.88 8.14
N THR A 219 3.38 13.48 8.44
CA THR A 219 2.94 13.73 9.83
C THR A 219 2.31 12.50 10.51
N LEU A 220 1.68 11.60 9.74
CA LEU A 220 1.01 10.40 10.30
C LEU A 220 2.00 9.27 10.59
N ASN A 221 3.05 9.12 9.78
CA ASN A 221 3.97 7.98 9.85
C ASN A 221 5.13 8.10 10.85
N ASP A 222 5.11 9.11 11.73
CA ASP A 222 6.13 9.28 12.79
C ASP A 222 6.16 8.14 13.83
N ARG A 223 5.28 7.12 13.74
CA ARG A 223 5.17 6.03 14.73
C ARG A 223 5.09 4.60 14.14
N GLY A 224 5.05 4.43 12.81
CA GLY A 224 4.94 3.13 12.13
C GLY A 224 6.24 2.65 11.47
N LEU A 225 6.18 1.65 10.57
CA LEU A 225 7.32 1.33 9.68
C LEU A 225 7.50 2.51 8.71
N PRO A 226 8.50 3.39 8.91
CA PRO A 226 8.56 4.65 8.19
C PRO A 226 8.78 4.39 6.69
N LEU A 227 8.27 5.27 5.82
CA LEU A 227 8.88 5.39 4.50
C LEU A 227 10.34 5.81 4.68
N SER A 228 11.22 5.25 3.86
CA SER A 228 12.58 5.76 3.79
C SER A 228 12.55 7.20 3.26
N ASP A 229 13.55 8.00 3.59
CA ASP A 229 13.63 9.36 3.05
C ASP A 229 13.78 9.30 1.52
N ALA A 230 14.47 8.27 1.01
CA ALA A 230 14.56 7.96 -0.41
C ALA A 230 13.19 7.74 -1.09
N ASP A 231 12.22 7.09 -0.44
CA ASP A 231 10.87 6.90 -1.01
C ASP A 231 10.15 8.24 -1.20
N ILE A 232 10.28 9.16 -0.23
CA ILE A 232 9.73 10.51 -0.33
C ILE A 232 10.43 11.28 -1.45
N PHE A 233 11.75 11.15 -1.56
CA PHE A 233 12.52 11.82 -2.61
C PHE A 233 12.18 11.26 -4.00
N LYS A 234 11.93 9.95 -4.12
CA LYS A 234 11.44 9.30 -5.35
C LYS A 234 10.15 9.95 -5.82
N ALA A 235 9.16 10.11 -4.93
CA ALA A 235 7.90 10.76 -5.26
C ALA A 235 8.09 12.22 -5.75
N GLN A 236 9.05 12.96 -5.17
CA GLN A 236 9.36 14.33 -5.62
C GLN A 236 10.03 14.36 -7.00
N PHE A 237 10.99 13.47 -7.26
CA PHE A 237 11.57 13.33 -8.59
C PHE A 237 10.55 12.88 -9.63
N TYR A 238 9.70 11.92 -9.26
CA TYR A 238 8.64 11.42 -10.12
C TYR A 238 7.75 12.57 -10.61
N LYS A 239 7.30 13.43 -9.69
CA LYS A 239 6.54 14.64 -10.04
C LYS A 239 7.31 15.57 -10.98
N TYR A 240 8.59 15.81 -10.70
CA TYR A 240 9.44 16.67 -11.53
C TYR A 240 9.59 16.15 -12.96
N TYR A 241 9.83 14.85 -13.13
CA TYR A 241 10.00 14.22 -14.45
C TYR A 241 8.68 13.94 -15.15
N SER A 242 7.57 13.79 -14.42
CA SER A 242 6.22 13.67 -14.99
C SER A 242 5.82 14.93 -15.75
N VAL A 243 6.07 16.12 -15.19
CA VAL A 243 5.84 17.41 -15.88
C VAL A 243 6.67 17.53 -17.17
N LYS A 244 7.81 16.84 -17.24
CA LYS A 244 8.71 16.82 -18.40
C LYS A 244 8.43 15.69 -19.39
N SER A 245 7.35 14.91 -19.21
CA SER A 245 7.06 13.72 -20.02
C SER A 245 8.20 12.70 -20.05
N ALA A 246 9.00 12.62 -18.97
CA ALA A 246 10.18 11.76 -18.86
C ALA A 246 10.06 10.72 -17.73
N LYS A 247 8.81 10.38 -17.34
CA LYS A 247 8.51 9.49 -16.21
C LYS A 247 9.11 8.08 -16.37
N GLU A 248 8.97 7.49 -17.55
CA GLU A 248 9.43 6.11 -17.82
C GLU A 248 10.95 6.01 -17.74
N SER A 249 11.66 6.97 -18.34
CA SER A 249 13.12 7.04 -18.22
C SER A 249 13.56 7.29 -16.78
N PHE A 250 12.89 8.17 -16.04
CA PHE A 250 13.22 8.39 -14.63
C PHE A 250 13.10 7.10 -13.79
N ILE A 251 12.00 6.36 -13.97
CA ILE A 251 11.76 5.09 -13.29
C ILE A 251 12.88 4.07 -13.54
N GLU A 252 13.26 3.89 -14.80
CA GLU A 252 14.33 2.97 -15.18
C GLU A 252 15.66 3.38 -14.56
N GLN A 253 15.99 4.67 -14.65
CA GLN A 253 17.19 5.24 -14.06
C GLN A 253 17.22 5.13 -12.52
N TRP A 254 16.06 5.21 -11.88
CA TRP A 254 15.92 5.04 -10.43
C TRP A 254 16.13 3.57 -10.02
N LYS A 255 15.57 2.63 -10.78
CA LYS A 255 15.74 1.18 -10.55
C LYS A 255 17.22 0.78 -10.66
N GLU A 256 17.92 1.25 -11.68
CA GLU A 256 19.37 1.07 -11.81
C GLU A 256 20.12 1.59 -10.59
N LEU A 257 19.73 2.78 -10.11
CA LEU A 257 20.36 3.41 -8.95
C LEU A 257 20.11 2.62 -7.66
N GLU A 258 18.90 2.10 -7.46
CA GLU A 258 18.56 1.22 -6.33
C GLU A 258 19.41 -0.06 -6.34
N GLU A 259 19.58 -0.70 -7.50
CA GLU A 259 20.42 -1.89 -7.63
C GLU A 259 21.89 -1.61 -7.31
N VAL A 260 22.44 -0.51 -7.84
CA VAL A 260 23.83 -0.10 -7.59
C VAL A 260 24.03 0.19 -6.10
N CYS A 261 23.15 0.99 -5.50
CA CYS A 261 23.20 1.31 -4.08
C CYS A 261 23.08 0.05 -3.22
N GLY A 262 22.16 -0.86 -3.54
CA GLY A 262 21.97 -2.11 -2.80
C GLY A 262 23.18 -3.04 -2.80
N ARG A 263 24.05 -2.96 -3.82
CA ARG A 263 25.31 -3.71 -3.88
C ARG A 263 26.43 -3.05 -3.08
N ILE A 264 26.49 -1.71 -3.09
CA ILE A 264 27.62 -0.93 -2.55
C ILE A 264 27.40 -0.58 -1.07
N PHE A 265 26.22 -0.08 -0.72
CA PHE A 265 25.96 0.44 0.61
C PHE A 265 25.32 -0.62 1.51
N ARG A 266 25.91 -0.80 2.70
CA ARG A 266 25.34 -1.59 3.80
C ARG A 266 25.25 -0.71 5.05
N PRO A 267 24.32 0.25 5.07
CA PRO A 267 24.22 1.18 6.19
C PRO A 267 23.77 0.46 7.45
N LEU A 268 24.23 0.94 8.61
CA LEU A 268 23.79 0.44 9.92
C LEU A 268 22.34 0.82 10.22
N ASN A 269 21.86 1.94 9.64
CA ASN A 269 20.50 2.48 9.80
C ASN A 269 20.02 3.06 8.45
N GLY A 270 18.73 2.90 8.14
CA GLY A 270 18.14 3.39 6.88
C GLY A 270 18.39 2.46 5.69
N THR A 271 18.01 2.91 4.50
CA THR A 271 18.17 2.18 3.25
C THR A 271 19.48 2.52 2.54
N PRO A 272 20.00 1.67 1.64
CA PRO A 272 21.12 2.01 0.76
C PRO A 272 20.92 3.32 -0.01
N MET A 273 19.67 3.63 -0.39
CA MET A 273 19.35 4.88 -1.05
C MET A 273 19.43 6.08 -0.10
N ASP A 274 18.99 5.95 1.15
CA ASP A 274 19.14 7.01 2.16
C ASP A 274 20.62 7.38 2.38
N GLU A 275 21.50 6.38 2.34
CA GLU A 275 22.96 6.58 2.43
C GLU A 275 23.49 7.38 1.23
N LEU A 276 23.04 7.07 0.00
CA LEU A 276 23.39 7.85 -1.18
C LEU A 276 22.95 9.31 -1.05
N PHE A 277 21.70 9.56 -0.65
CA PHE A 277 21.18 10.90 -0.43
C PHE A 277 21.92 11.63 0.70
N THR A 278 22.33 10.92 1.74
CA THR A 278 23.15 11.48 2.82
C THR A 278 24.50 11.98 2.31
N ARG A 279 25.17 11.19 1.47
CA ARG A 279 26.43 11.61 0.82
C ARG A 279 26.22 12.80 -0.11
N TYR A 280 25.12 12.79 -0.87
CA TYR A 280 24.79 13.89 -1.77
C TYR A 280 24.45 15.17 -1.00
N MET A 281 23.80 15.08 0.16
CA MET A 281 23.60 16.20 1.08
C MET A 281 24.94 16.82 1.48
N TYR A 282 25.93 16.00 1.88
CA TYR A 282 27.26 16.53 2.24
C TYR A 282 27.97 17.19 1.06
N PHE A 283 27.85 16.63 -0.15
CA PHE A 283 28.36 17.26 -1.37
C PHE A 283 27.74 18.64 -1.61
N ILE A 284 26.41 18.77 -1.48
CA ILE A 284 25.72 20.06 -1.64
C ILE A 284 26.11 21.04 -0.53
N ARG A 285 26.21 20.58 0.73
CA ARG A 285 26.68 21.42 1.85
C ARG A 285 28.07 21.97 1.60
N ALA A 286 28.98 21.14 1.08
CA ALA A 286 30.32 21.57 0.70
C ALA A 286 30.30 22.62 -0.42
N LYS A 287 29.48 22.41 -1.47
CA LYS A 287 29.30 23.38 -2.57
C LYS A 287 28.72 24.72 -2.08
N GLN A 288 27.92 24.70 -1.02
CA GLN A 288 27.37 25.89 -0.36
C GLN A 288 28.33 26.53 0.66
N GLY A 289 29.53 25.98 0.86
CA GLY A 289 30.49 26.48 1.85
C GLY A 289 30.04 26.30 3.31
N ASN A 290 29.08 25.41 3.57
CA ASN A 290 28.56 25.17 4.91
C ASN A 290 29.57 24.35 5.74
N LYS A 291 30.14 24.98 6.77
CA LYS A 291 31.14 24.40 7.68
C LYS A 291 30.57 23.97 9.03
N SER A 292 29.25 24.01 9.20
CA SER A 292 28.61 23.62 10.46
C SER A 292 28.88 22.15 10.77
N SER A 293 29.30 21.85 12.00
CA SER A 293 29.47 20.48 12.49
C SER A 293 28.13 19.78 12.77
N THR A 294 27.06 20.55 12.95
CA THR A 294 25.72 20.00 13.16
C THR A 294 25.17 19.49 11.83
N THR A 295 24.83 18.20 11.78
CA THR A 295 24.13 17.61 10.63
C THR A 295 22.63 17.66 10.90
N GLU A 296 21.91 18.36 10.03
CA GLU A 296 20.45 18.33 10.06
C GLU A 296 19.92 17.00 9.54
N ALA A 297 18.71 16.62 9.95
CA ALA A 297 18.07 15.40 9.48
C ALA A 297 17.93 15.42 7.95
N LEU A 298 18.16 14.27 7.31
CA LEU A 298 18.20 14.12 5.86
C LEU A 298 16.94 14.68 5.19
N ARG A 299 15.75 14.26 5.65
CA ARG A 299 14.47 14.81 5.19
C ARG A 299 14.40 16.34 5.27
N LYS A 300 14.72 16.90 6.44
CA LYS A 300 14.64 18.36 6.70
C LYS A 300 15.58 19.15 5.79
N PHE A 301 16.71 18.58 5.41
CA PHE A 301 17.63 19.19 4.43
C PHE A 301 16.95 19.35 3.07
N TYR A 302 16.36 18.26 2.55
CA TYR A 302 15.78 18.23 1.21
C TYR A 302 14.41 18.90 1.12
N GLU A 303 13.64 18.98 2.21
CA GLU A 303 12.32 19.65 2.25
C GLU A 303 12.37 21.16 2.00
N LYS A 304 13.54 21.79 2.21
CA LYS A 304 13.72 23.25 2.06
C LYS A 304 13.29 23.73 0.68
N ASP A 305 12.65 24.90 0.66
CA ASP A 305 12.14 25.55 -0.54
C ASP A 305 11.28 24.63 -1.42
N LYS A 306 10.43 23.81 -0.78
CA LYS A 306 9.54 22.84 -1.44
C LYS A 306 10.29 21.83 -2.30
N TYR A 307 11.36 21.22 -1.75
CA TYR A 307 12.18 20.24 -2.45
C TYR A 307 12.93 20.78 -3.67
N SER A 308 13.38 22.05 -3.60
CA SER A 308 14.06 22.72 -4.72
C SER A 308 15.32 22.00 -5.20
N ILE A 309 16.02 21.28 -4.31
CA ILE A 309 17.22 20.51 -4.65
C ILE A 309 16.87 19.32 -5.54
N LEU A 310 15.76 18.63 -5.26
CA LEU A 310 15.32 17.46 -6.04
C LEU A 310 14.74 17.87 -7.40
N LYS A 311 14.28 19.12 -7.52
CA LYS A 311 13.65 19.68 -8.74
C LYS A 311 14.66 20.36 -9.66
N LYS A 312 15.84 19.77 -9.83
CA LYS A 312 16.90 20.25 -10.73
C LYS A 312 17.38 19.13 -11.65
N ASP A 313 17.66 19.48 -12.90
CA ASP A 313 18.13 18.53 -13.92
C ASP A 313 19.46 17.86 -13.58
N GLU A 314 20.32 18.53 -12.82
CA GLU A 314 21.63 18.03 -12.42
C GLU A 314 21.56 16.99 -11.30
N THR A 315 20.45 16.94 -10.54
CA THR A 315 20.42 16.21 -9.27
C THR A 315 20.48 14.70 -9.46
N LEU A 316 19.69 14.14 -10.37
CA LEU A 316 19.72 12.70 -10.65
C LEU A 316 21.06 12.26 -11.30
N PRO A 317 21.61 12.96 -12.31
CA PRO A 317 22.97 12.68 -12.81
C PRO A 317 24.04 12.72 -11.72
N ASN A 318 24.02 13.72 -10.82
CA ASN A 318 25.00 13.80 -9.74
C ASN A 318 24.87 12.62 -8.77
N LEU A 319 23.65 12.18 -8.46
CA LEU A 319 23.42 10.98 -7.64
C LEU A 319 24.00 9.72 -8.29
N LYS A 320 23.82 9.55 -9.62
CA LYS A 320 24.41 8.43 -10.37
C LYS A 320 25.94 8.44 -10.35
N ILE A 321 26.55 9.61 -10.56
CA ILE A 321 28.02 9.76 -10.49
C ILE A 321 28.51 9.45 -9.08
N LEU A 322 27.79 9.92 -8.05
CA LEU A 322 28.17 9.67 -6.67
C LEU A 322 28.02 8.19 -6.29
N ALA A 323 26.99 7.52 -6.78
CA ALA A 323 26.77 6.09 -6.53
C ALA A 323 27.84 5.20 -7.19
N THR A 324 28.40 5.62 -8.32
CA THR A 324 29.44 4.88 -9.06
C THR A 324 30.86 5.22 -8.63
N PHE A 325 31.07 6.34 -7.94
CA PHE A 325 32.37 6.71 -7.39
C PHE A 325 32.82 5.81 -6.24
N TRP A 326 31.85 5.30 -5.46
CA TRP A 326 32.08 4.37 -4.35
C TRP A 326 31.89 2.93 -4.79
#